data_AF-A0A0A1VT27-F1
#
_entry.id   AF-A0A0A1VT27-F1
#
_cell.length_a   1.000
_cell.length_b   1.000
_cell.length_c   1.000
_cell.angle_alpha   90.00
_cell.angle_beta   90.00
_cell.angle_gamma   90.00
#
_symmetry.space_group_name_H-M   'P 1'
#
loop_
_entity.id
_entity.type
_entity.pdbx_description
1 polymer ?
#
loop_
_entity_poly.entity_id
_entity_poly.type
_entity_poly.pdbx_seq_one_letter_code
_entity_poly.pdbx_strand_id
1 'polypeptide(L)' 'MQYRRAKIEGGTYFFTLVTHKRQKFLCEPENISLLREAFRYVMQRHPFTIDAIFILGVPDLRSEFFLVEFLKT' A
#
# COMPACT_ATOMS: atom_id res chain seq x y z
N MET A 1 19.48 11.20 -4.35
CA MET A 1 18.80 9.88 -4.23
C MET A 1 19.45 8.92 -5.22
N GLN A 2 19.92 7.76 -4.77
CA GLN A 2 20.53 6.72 -5.62
C GLN A 2 19.84 5.37 -5.41
N TYR A 3 18.52 5.39 -5.23
CA TYR A 3 17.75 4.16 -5.08
C TYR A 3 17.75 3.37 -6.39
N ARG A 4 18.02 2.05 -6.30
CA ARG A 4 17.92 1.12 -7.42
C ARG A 4 16.91 0.03 -7.07
N ARG A 5 15.89 -0.15 -7.91
CA ARG A 5 14.85 -1.16 -7.71
C ARG A 5 15.43 -2.55 -7.95
N ALA A 6 15.30 -3.45 -6.96
CA ALA A 6 15.59 -4.86 -7.14
C ALA A 6 14.51 -5.48 -8.06
N LYS A 7 14.94 -6.24 -9.07
CA LYS A 7 14.06 -6.97 -10.01
C LYS A 7 14.43 -8.43 -9.96
N ILE A 8 13.92 -9.13 -8.95
CA ILE A 8 14.14 -10.56 -8.72
C ILE A 8 12.81 -11.28 -8.99
N GLU A 9 12.86 -12.29 -9.85
CA GLU A 9 11.71 -13.15 -10.16
C GLU A 9 11.27 -13.93 -8.92
N GLY A 10 9.96 -13.97 -8.63
CA GLY A 10 9.41 -14.60 -7.43
C GLY A 10 9.77 -13.90 -6.11
N GLY A 11 10.34 -12.69 -6.18
CA GLY A 11 10.69 -11.91 -4.98
C GLY A 11 9.46 -11.42 -4.21
N THR A 12 9.60 -11.36 -2.88
CA THR A 12 8.64 -10.66 -2.01
C THR A 12 9.20 -9.30 -1.64
N TYR A 13 8.38 -8.27 -1.78
CA TYR A 13 8.76 -6.87 -1.58
C TYR A 13 7.91 -6.24 -0.49
N PHE A 14 8.54 -5.37 0.29
CA PHE A 14 7.89 -4.51 1.26
C PHE A 14 7.85 -3.07 0.72
N PHE A 15 6.65 -2.50 0.68
CA PHE A 15 6.46 -1.12 0.27
C PHE A 15 5.93 -0.29 1.43
N THR A 16 6.38 0.96 1.49
CA THR A 16 5.83 1.98 2.38
C THR A 16 5.37 3.14 1.52
N LEU A 17 4.07 3.41 1.53
CA LEU A 17 3.44 4.48 0.77
C LEU A 17 2.89 5.53 1.75
N VAL A 18 3.05 6.80 1.39
CA VAL A 18 2.49 7.94 2.12
C VAL A 18 1.60 8.72 1.17
N THR A 19 0.46 9.22 1.66
CA THR A 19 -0.42 10.08 0.87
C THR A 19 0.29 11.40 0.56
N HIS A 20 -0.07 12.03 -0.56
CA HIS A 20 0.43 13.35 -0.90
C HIS A 20 0.12 14.34 0.24
N LYS A 21 1.14 15.10 0.66
CA LYS A 21 1.07 16.00 1.83
C LYS A 21 0.53 15.34 3.11
N ARG A 22 0.65 14.00 3.25
CA ARG A 22 0.15 13.22 4.39
C ARG A 22 -1.34 13.45 4.70
N GLN A 23 -2.15 13.70 3.66
CA GLN A 23 -3.60 13.86 3.81
C GLN A 23 -4.24 12.57 4.36
N LYS A 24 -5.20 12.72 5.28
CA LYS A 24 -5.94 11.62 5.92
C LYS A 24 -6.98 10.97 4.99
N PHE A 25 -6.68 10.88 3.70
CA PHE A 25 -7.61 10.41 2.67
C PHE A 25 -8.04 8.95 2.89
N LEU A 26 -7.14 8.11 3.38
CA LEU A 26 -7.41 6.68 3.67
C LEU A 26 -8.00 6.44 5.08
N CYS A 27 -8.52 7.46 5.74
CA CYS A 27 -9.29 7.31 6.98
C CYS A 27 -10.79 7.09 6.72
N GLU A 28 -11.28 7.46 5.53
CA GLU A 28 -12.69 7.31 5.18
C GLU A 28 -12.96 5.87 4.67
N PRO A 29 -13.98 5.17 5.20
CA PRO A 29 -14.31 3.80 4.79
C PRO A 29 -14.57 3.64 3.29
N GLU A 30 -15.13 4.66 2.64
CA GLU A 30 -15.42 4.70 1.22
C GLU A 30 -14.11 4.65 0.41
N ASN A 31 -13.10 5.40 0.83
CA ASN A 31 -11.80 5.44 0.16
C ASN A 31 -11.03 4.13 0.36
N ILE A 32 -11.16 3.50 1.53
CA ILE A 32 -10.60 2.15 1.77
C ILE A 32 -11.28 1.13 0.86
N SER A 33 -12.60 1.21 0.68
CA SER A 33 -13.34 0.33 -0.23
C SER A 33 -12.88 0.49 -1.68
N LEU A 34 -12.73 1.73 -2.15
CA LEU A 34 -12.20 2.03 -3.49
C LEU A 34 -10.77 1.51 -3.68
N LEU A 35 -9.91 1.66 -2.66
CA LEU A 35 -8.54 1.14 -2.71
C LEU A 35 -8.52 -0.39 -2.83
N ARG A 36 -9.39 -1.10 -2.10
CA ARG A 36 -9.53 -2.56 -2.21
C ARG A 36 -9.97 -2.98 -3.60
N GLU A 37 -10.90 -2.25 -4.21
CA GLU A 37 -11.33 -2.49 -5.58
C GLU A 37 -10.20 -2.25 -6.60
N ALA A 38 -9.42 -1.20 -6.40
CA ALA A 38 -8.24 -0.92 -7.22
C ALA A 38 -7.22 -2.08 -7.14
N PHE A 39 -6.93 -2.63 -5.95
CA PHE A 39 -6.07 -3.81 -5.85
C PHE A 39 -6.64 -4.99 -6.64
N ARG A 40 -7.92 -5.33 -6.47
CA ARG A 40 -8.55 -6.44 -7.22
C ARG A 40 -8.45 -6.21 -8.73
N TYR A 41 -8.71 -5.00 -9.19
CA TYR A 41 -8.63 -4.63 -10.60
C TYR A 41 -7.23 -4.84 -11.19
N VAL A 42 -6.19 -4.45 -10.44
CA VAL A 42 -4.79 -4.57 -10.88
C VAL A 42 -4.34 -6.03 -10.77
N MET A 43 -4.65 -6.75 -9.70
CA MET A 43 -4.31 -8.16 -9.51
C MET A 43 -4.91 -9.07 -10.60
N GLN A 44 -6.07 -8.71 -11.16
CA GLN A 44 -6.65 -9.42 -12.30
C GLN A 44 -5.83 -9.26 -13.60
N ARG A 45 -5.14 -8.13 -13.78
CA ARG A 45 -4.36 -7.81 -14.99
C ARG A 45 -2.89 -8.16 -14.83
N HIS A 46 -2.41 -8.11 -13.59
CA HIS A 46 -1.05 -8.38 -13.19
C HIS A 46 -1.14 -9.33 -11.99
N PRO A 47 -1.06 -10.64 -12.21
CA PRO A 47 -1.14 -11.60 -11.11
C PRO A 47 0.01 -11.38 -10.12
N PHE A 48 -0.35 -11.14 -8.86
CA PHE A 48 0.55 -11.13 -7.70
C PHE A 48 -0.28 -11.47 -6.47
N THR A 49 0.37 -11.84 -5.37
CA THR A 49 -0.29 -12.04 -4.07
C THR A 49 0.09 -10.94 -3.10
N ILE A 50 -0.87 -10.55 -2.26
CA ILE A 50 -0.64 -9.61 -1.18
C ILE A 50 -0.62 -10.40 0.12
N ASP A 51 0.54 -10.48 0.76
CA ASP A 51 0.69 -11.24 2.00
C ASP A 51 0.07 -10.47 3.19
N ALA A 52 0.20 -9.13 3.19
CA ALA A 52 -0.40 -8.26 4.18
C ALA A 52 -0.55 -6.82 3.68
N ILE A 53 -1.59 -6.13 4.16
CA ILE A 53 -1.77 -4.68 4.04
C ILE A 53 -2.04 -4.12 5.43
N PHE A 54 -1.28 -3.11 5.83
CA PHE A 54 -1.60 -2.29 6.99
C PHE A 54 -1.89 -0.86 6.54
N ILE A 55 -3.07 -0.37 6.89
CA ILE A 55 -3.45 1.04 6.73
C ILE A 55 -3.42 1.64 8.12
N LEU A 56 -2.48 2.56 8.35
CA LEU A 56 -2.40 3.26 9.62
C LEU A 56 -3.44 4.39 9.64
N GLY A 57 -4.61 4.13 10.23
CA GLY A 57 -5.56 5.16 10.66
C GLY A 57 -5.21 5.63 12.07
N VAL A 58 -5.22 6.93 12.34
CA VAL A 58 -4.76 7.51 13.62
C VAL A 58 -5.92 7.68 14.59
N PRO A 59 -5.91 7.08 15.79
CA PRO A 59 -6.46 7.67 16.99
C PRO A 59 -5.35 8.49 17.67
N ASP A 60 -5.43 9.80 17.48
CA ASP A 60 -4.69 10.85 18.20
C ASP A 60 -3.16 11.08 18.00
N LEU A 61 -2.89 12.39 17.94
CA LEU A 61 -1.70 13.26 17.82
C LEU A 61 -0.29 12.89 17.32
N ARG A 62 0.14 11.64 17.03
CA ARG A 62 1.57 11.43 16.63
C ARG A 62 1.90 10.38 15.56
N SER A 63 0.92 9.77 14.90
CA SER A 63 1.21 8.70 13.93
C SER A 63 1.23 9.19 12.49
N GLU A 64 2.37 8.98 11.84
CA GLU A 64 2.54 9.14 10.41
C GLU A 64 1.75 8.06 9.65
N PHE A 65 0.95 8.47 8.66
CA PHE A 65 0.17 7.56 7.82
C PHE A 65 1.12 6.78 6.90
N PHE A 66 1.21 5.48 7.11
CA PHE A 66 1.90 4.56 6.22
C PHE A 66 0.92 3.51 5.75
N LEU A 67 0.87 3.32 4.44
CA LEU A 67 0.32 2.11 3.87
C LEU A 67 1.49 1.16 3.63
N VAL A 68 1.48 0.05 4.37
CA VAL A 68 2.50 -0.99 4.27
C VAL A 68 1.91 -2.13 3.46
N GLU A 69 2.47 -2.38 2.28
CA GLU A 69 2.10 -3.49 1.40
C GLU A 69 3.24 -4.50 1.34
N PHE A 70 2.92 -5.78 1.60
CA PHE A 70 3.77 -6.90 1.23
C PHE A 70 3.26 -7.47 -0.09
N LEU A 71 4.05 -7.33 -1.15
CA LEU A 71 3.71 -7.72 -2.51
C LEU A 71 4.63 -8.88 -2.89
N LYS A 72 4.04 -10.04 -3.16
CA LYS A 72 4.74 -11.21 -3.68
C LYS A 72 4.36 -11.35 -5.15
N THR A 73 5.33 -11.07 -6.03
CA THR A 73 5.17 -11.24 -7.49
C THR A 73 5.21 -12.70 -7.86
#